data_AF-A0A072N8U4-F1
#
_entry.id   AF-A0A072N8U4-F1
#
_cell.length_a   1.000
_cell.length_b   1.000
_cell.length_c   1.000
_cell.angle_alpha   90.00
_cell.angle_beta   90.00
_cell.angle_gamma   90.00
#
_symmetry.space_group_name_H-M   'P 1'
#
loop_
_entity.id
_entity.type
_entity.pdbx_description
1 polymer ?
#
loop_
_entity_poly.entity_id
_entity_poly.type
_entity_poly.pdbx_seq_one_letter_code
_entity_poly.pdbx_strand_id
1 'polypeptide(L)'
;MKNMHVPLPDHVHQALMAHAKAMGESATSLARGAIEQLVRELEHERIRAEMRAFAEEYAGTAWDLDPELEEAGLEVLRRTP
;
A
#
# COMPACT_ATOMS: atom_id res chain seq x y z
N MET A 1 17.78 -1.33 16.57
CA MET A 1 16.42 -1.93 16.66
C MET A 1 15.76 -1.44 17.94
N LYS A 2 14.45 -1.22 17.96
CA LYS A 2 13.69 -0.88 19.18
C LYS A 2 12.79 -2.08 19.55
N ASN A 3 12.73 -2.43 20.84
CA ASN A 3 11.96 -3.57 21.31
C ASN A 3 10.53 -3.16 21.61
N MET A 4 9.57 -3.98 21.21
CA MET A 4 8.14 -3.84 21.51
C MET A 4 7.65 -5.19 22.03
N HIS A 5 7.00 -5.19 23.20
CA HIS A 5 6.41 -6.41 23.75
C HIS A 5 4.97 -6.54 23.26
N VAL A 6 4.72 -7.54 22.43
CA VAL A 6 3.39 -7.82 21.87
C VAL A 6 2.91 -9.16 22.40
N PRO A 7 2.02 -9.19 23.40
CA PRO A 7 1.41 -10.45 23.82
C PRO A 7 0.56 -10.99 22.68
N LEU A 8 0.81 -12.24 22.31
CA LEU A 8 0.07 -12.94 21.25
C LEU A 8 -0.93 -13.91 21.89
N PRO A 9 -2.13 -14.10 21.29
CA PRO A 9 -2.98 -15.20 21.65
C PRO A 9 -2.26 -16.55 21.47
N ASP A 10 -2.51 -17.51 22.36
CA ASP A 10 -1.78 -18.79 22.39
C ASP A 10 -1.76 -19.51 21.04
N HIS A 11 -2.90 -19.54 20.34
CA HIS A 11 -3.01 -20.18 19.02
C HIS A 11 -2.12 -19.50 17.97
N VAL A 12 -2.01 -18.17 17.98
CA VAL A 12 -1.14 -17.41 17.06
C VAL A 12 0.33 -17.68 17.39
N HIS A 13 0.67 -17.66 18.68
CA HIS A 13 2.03 -17.96 19.13
C HIS A 13 2.46 -19.37 18.70
N GLN A 14 1.61 -20.38 18.93
CA GLN A 14 1.88 -21.76 18.53
C GLN A 14 2.06 -21.90 17.01
N ALA A 15 1.18 -21.29 16.23
CA ALA A 15 1.27 -21.31 14.77
C ALA A 15 2.57 -20.63 14.28
N LEU A 16 2.90 -19.44 14.80
CA LEU A 16 4.13 -18.73 14.44
C LEU A 16 5.37 -19.56 14.73
N MET A 17 5.42 -20.19 15.91
CA MET A 17 6.53 -21.06 16.31
C MET A 17 6.65 -22.30 15.40
N ALA A 18 5.53 -22.91 15.03
CA ALA A 18 5.52 -24.06 14.13
C ALA A 18 6.02 -23.69 12.72
N HIS A 19 5.57 -22.56 12.17
CA HIS A 19 6.02 -22.06 10.87
C HIS A 19 7.50 -21.68 10.87
N ALA A 20 7.95 -20.95 11.90
CA ALA A 20 9.35 -20.60 12.06
C ALA A 20 10.25 -21.86 12.09
N LYS A 21 9.84 -22.88 12.85
CA LYS A 21 10.54 -24.17 12.90
C LYS A 21 10.57 -24.86 11.53
N ALA A 22 9.45 -24.90 10.81
CA ALA A 22 9.37 -25.53 9.49
C ALA A 22 10.25 -24.83 8.45
N MET A 23 10.40 -23.51 8.56
CA MET A 23 11.23 -22.69 7.66
C MET A 23 12.71 -22.63 8.07
N GLY A 24 13.06 -23.13 9.26
CA GLY A 24 14.42 -23.00 9.80
C GLY A 24 14.80 -21.58 10.21
N GLU A 25 13.80 -20.72 10.46
CA GLU A 25 13.98 -19.33 10.85
C GLU A 25 13.59 -19.09 12.32
N SER A 26 13.98 -17.94 12.88
CA SER A 26 13.48 -17.55 14.20
C SER A 26 12.07 -16.96 14.09
N ALA A 27 11.21 -17.28 15.06
CA ALA A 27 9.85 -16.71 15.15
C ALA A 27 9.88 -15.18 15.17
N THR A 28 10.89 -14.59 15.81
CA THR A 28 11.10 -13.13 15.83
C THR A 28 11.40 -12.56 14.45
N SER A 29 12.18 -13.26 13.61
CA SER A 29 12.46 -12.83 12.23
C SER A 29 11.19 -12.88 11.38
N LEU A 30 10.45 -13.98 11.47
CA LEU A 30 9.20 -14.17 10.75
C LEU A 30 8.15 -13.11 11.15
N ALA A 31 7.98 -12.87 12.46
CA ALA A 31 7.08 -11.84 12.96
C ALA A 31 7.49 -10.44 12.49
N ARG A 32 8.79 -10.13 12.51
CA ARG A 32 9.29 -8.85 12.02
C ARG A 32 8.99 -8.66 10.53
N GLY A 33 9.29 -9.65 9.70
CA GLY A 33 9.00 -9.60 8.27
C GLY A 33 7.52 -9.36 7.99
N ALA A 34 6.65 -10.07 8.71
CA ALA A 34 5.20 -9.89 8.59
C ALA A 34 4.76 -8.46 8.99
N ILE A 35 5.28 -7.91 10.10
CA ILE A 35 4.98 -6.54 10.54
C ILE A 35 5.50 -5.51 9.51
N GLU A 36 6.71 -5.69 9.00
CA GLU A 36 7.27 -4.79 7.99
C GLU A 36 6.44 -4.77 6.71
N GLN A 37 5.95 -5.93 6.27
CA GLN A 37 5.05 -6.02 5.12
C GLN A 37 3.72 -5.32 5.40
N LEU A 38 3.08 -5.61 6.54
CA LEU A 38 1.82 -4.99 6.94
C LEU A 38 1.93 -3.46 6.99
N VAL A 39 3.00 -2.92 7.57
CA VAL A 39 3.20 -1.46 7.66
C VAL A 39 3.31 -0.83 6.26
N ARG A 40 3.99 -1.49 5.31
CA ARG A 40 4.06 -0.99 3.92
C ARG A 40 2.69 -1.01 3.25
N GLU A 41 1.91 -2.06 3.46
CA GLU A 41 0.56 -2.19 2.90
C GLU A 41 -0.37 -1.11 3.45
N LEU A 42 -0.37 -0.89 4.77
CA LEU A 42 -1.16 0.15 5.41
C LEU A 42 -0.80 1.56 4.90
N GLU A 43 0.49 1.84 4.69
CA GLU A 43 0.92 3.12 4.14
C GLU A 43 0.46 3.31 2.69
N HIS A 44 0.56 2.28 1.86
CA HIS A 44 0.03 2.34 0.49
C HIS A 44 -1.48 2.54 0.46
N GLU A 45 -2.23 1.88 1.35
CA GLU A 45 -3.67 2.06 1.47
C GLU A 45 -4.03 3.48 1.91
N ARG A 46 -3.32 4.03 2.90
CA ARG A 46 -3.49 5.41 3.36
C ARG A 46 -3.28 6.41 2.22
N ILE A 47 -2.15 6.30 1.50
CA ILE A 47 -1.86 7.18 0.36
C ILE A 47 -2.92 7.06 -0.72
N ARG A 48 -3.35 5.84 -1.08
CA ARG A 48 -4.41 5.63 -2.07
C ARG A 48 -5.74 6.23 -1.64
N ALA A 49 -6.08 6.14 -0.36
CA ALA A 49 -7.29 6.77 0.18
C ALA A 49 -7.21 8.30 0.10
N GLU A 50 -6.06 8.89 0.41
CA GLU A 50 -5.84 10.33 0.30
C GLU A 50 -5.91 10.81 -1.16
N MET A 51 -5.27 10.08 -2.08
CA MET A 51 -5.35 10.38 -3.51
C MET A 51 -6.78 10.29 -4.03
N ARG A 52 -7.55 9.28 -3.59
CA ARG A 52 -8.95 9.13 -3.95
C ARG A 52 -9.78 10.31 -3.44
N ALA A 53 -9.62 10.68 -2.17
CA ALA A 53 -10.35 11.80 -1.58
C ALA A 53 -10.04 13.10 -2.33
N PHE A 54 -8.77 13.34 -2.67
CA PHE A 54 -8.39 14.47 -3.51
C PHE A 54 -9.05 14.40 -4.89
N ALA A 55 -8.97 13.27 -5.59
CA ALA A 55 -9.59 13.13 -6.91
C ALA A 55 -11.11 13.35 -6.85
N GLU A 56 -11.80 12.84 -5.82
CA GLU A 56 -13.24 13.04 -5.64
C GLU A 56 -13.60 14.50 -5.36
N GLU A 57 -12.76 15.22 -4.61
CA GLU A 57 -12.97 16.64 -4.30
C GLU A 57 -12.70 17.57 -5.50
N TYR A 58 -11.69 17.24 -6.32
CA TYR A 58 -11.20 18.13 -7.38
C TYR A 58 -11.58 17.68 -8.81
N ALA A 59 -12.24 16.53 -8.98
CA ALA A 59 -12.74 16.08 -10.28
C ALA A 59 -13.63 17.15 -10.95
N GLY A 60 -13.45 17.36 -12.26
CA GLY A 60 -14.15 18.37 -13.03
C GLY A 60 -13.75 19.83 -12.73
N THR A 61 -12.73 20.05 -11.88
CA THR A 61 -12.15 21.39 -11.65
C THR A 61 -10.91 21.61 -12.53
N ALA A 62 -10.32 22.80 -12.46
CA ALA A 62 -9.07 23.12 -13.16
C ALA A 62 -7.87 22.23 -12.76
N TRP A 63 -7.97 21.46 -11.67
CA TRP A 63 -6.95 20.51 -11.23
C TRP A 63 -7.14 19.10 -11.81
N ASP A 64 -8.27 18.82 -12.45
CA ASP A 64 -8.60 17.53 -13.05
C ASP A 64 -8.02 17.38 -14.47
N LEU A 65 -7.82 18.51 -15.16
CA LEU A 65 -7.41 18.56 -16.56
C LEU A 65 -6.09 19.32 -16.71
N ASP A 66 -5.22 18.81 -17.55
CA ASP A 66 -4.01 19.50 -18.00
C ASP A 66 -4.27 20.08 -19.40
N PRO A 67 -4.37 21.42 -19.55
CA PRO A 67 -4.70 22.04 -20.83
C PRO A 67 -3.74 21.69 -21.97
N GLU A 68 -2.45 21.46 -21.67
CA GLU A 68 -1.48 21.07 -22.68
C GLU A 68 -1.74 19.63 -23.15
N LEU A 69 -2.10 18.74 -22.22
CA LEU A 69 -2.45 17.36 -22.51
C LEU A 69 -3.77 17.26 -23.28
N GLU A 70 -4.75 18.10 -22.96
CA GLU A 70 -6.02 18.18 -23.68
C GLU A 70 -5.82 18.59 -25.15
N GLU A 71 -5.05 19.65 -25.39
CA GLU A 71 -4.78 20.13 -26.76
C GLU A 71 -4.02 19.06 -27.57
N ALA A 72 -3.02 18.42 -26.96
CA ALA A 72 -2.31 17.30 -27.59
C ALA A 72 -3.25 16.13 -27.91
N GLY A 73 -4.19 15.80 -27.02
CA GLY A 73 -5.22 14.79 -27.25
C GLY A 73 -6.12 15.13 -28.43
N LEU A 74 -6.58 16.39 -28.52
CA LEU A 74 -7.36 16.88 -29.65
C LEU A 74 -6.57 16.84 -30.97
N GLU A 75 -5.26 17.10 -30.95
CA GLU A 75 -4.41 16.97 -32.13
C GLU A 75 -4.34 15.52 -32.63
N VAL A 76 -4.17 14.54 -31.73
CA VAL A 76 -4.14 13.11 -32.10
C VAL A 76 -5.48 12.65 -32.67
N LEU A 77 -6.60 13.05 -32.05
CA LEU A 77 -7.95 12.73 -32.53
C LEU A 77 -8.22 13.38 -33.90
N ARG A 78 -7.74 14.60 -34.15
CA ARG A 78 -7.86 15.25 -35.47
C ARG A 78 -7.05 14.55 -36.55
N ARG A 79 -5.93 13.91 -36.19
CA ARG A 79 -5.05 13.19 -37.12
C ARG A 79 -5.48 11.75 -37.39
N THR A 80 -6.28 11.16 -36.49
CA THR A 80 -6.74 9.77 -36.58
C THR A 80 -8.25 9.77 -36.86
N PRO A 81 -8.69 9.61 -38.12
CA PRO A 81 -10.11 9.68 -38.49
C PRO A 81 -10.94 8.52 -37.96
#